data_AF-B6K3B8-F1
#
_entry.id   AF-B6K3B8-F1
#
_cell.length_a   1.000
_cell.length_b   1.000
_cell.length_c   1.000
_cell.angle_alpha   90.00
_cell.angle_beta   90.00
_cell.angle_gamma   90.00
#
_symmetry.space_group_name_H-M   'P 1'
#
loop_
_entity.id
_entity.type
_entity.pdbx_description
1 polymer ?
#
loop_
_entity_poly.entity_id
_entity_poly.type
_entity_poly.pdbx_seq_one_letter_code
_entity_poly.pdbx_strand_id
1 'polypeptide(L)'
;MSDSTSYLLHPPSEPGGTIPPDTDHSVSVSLPLWKHNVWYEMGIPEFLATFQTGYPRFLLNKYVKQLIEYVATVEHLNHSEDGETALLFPTMSVVNQCIEFVTTYGKLPAETLRVVDLKDVVAHDFGDLLDTKALNFSIYALIFRKADFPVVKQFWQHSGDGISSRRAEDALRILSDIRDRVNKRLVERSISHFKGKSRYSSKSDLQALNNCFQTDLKADEKKNLESDAALYLEERYARNMEASLAPAAKRVLRRRILGTLKDEVDLTKDIPETAVGETLRDVEGLTENDVYLFPAGMSAIYNAHRTIRLTFGNILKSVCFGWTYVDTMKVLEKFGPGSYFYGFNDEKRLDELEALLESGERVLCLFCEFPSNPLLNAPNLDRIRKLSEKYDFPVVVDETVGNFVNVEVLPMVDIVVSSLTKVFSGDSNVLSGSMVLNPHSRYYSKFKKTLDENYEDNLFDLDALTLERNSRDFEYRAKVINRNAEMIADLLHEHPKVKRVHYPKYNPSGPNFEARRTANGGYGGLLSVVFKNPDDAIKFYDTLKVAKGPSLGTNFTLASPYAVLAHFNELDWAEQAGGIDPHLVRISVGMEPEDHLLKVFEEALS
;
A
#
# COMPACT_ATOMS: atom_id res chain seq x y z
N MET A 1 -3.14 -21.69 21.94
CA MET A 1 -3.14 -20.47 21.10
C MET A 1 -1.88 -19.72 21.46
N SER A 2 -0.98 -19.50 20.51
CA SER A 2 0.18 -18.61 20.74
C SER A 2 -0.33 -17.21 21.06
N ASP A 3 0.44 -16.41 21.80
CA ASP A 3 0.12 -15.00 22.07
C ASP A 3 -0.18 -14.19 20.78
N SER A 4 0.29 -14.68 19.63
CA SER A 4 0.16 -14.08 18.29
C SER A 4 -1.24 -14.09 17.67
N THR A 5 -2.26 -14.74 18.27
CA THR A 5 -3.65 -14.69 17.77
C THR A 5 -4.62 -14.04 18.76
N SER A 6 -4.13 -13.55 19.91
CA SER A 6 -4.96 -12.93 20.95
C SER A 6 -5.69 -11.68 20.43
N TYR A 7 -5.06 -10.90 19.56
CA TYR A 7 -5.64 -9.67 18.99
C TYR A 7 -6.83 -9.94 18.06
N LEU A 8 -7.00 -11.17 17.56
CA LEU A 8 -8.19 -11.57 16.80
C LEU A 8 -9.45 -11.52 17.69
N LEU A 9 -9.31 -11.88 18.97
CA LEU A 9 -10.42 -11.92 19.93
C LEU A 9 -10.47 -10.69 20.83
N HIS A 10 -9.34 -9.99 20.95
CA HIS A 10 -9.14 -8.81 21.79
C HIS A 10 -8.49 -7.71 20.96
N PRO A 11 -9.25 -7.06 20.07
CA PRO A 11 -8.71 -6.01 19.21
C PRO A 11 -8.21 -4.82 20.03
N PRO A 12 -7.21 -4.09 19.53
CA PRO A 12 -6.72 -2.89 20.21
C PRO A 12 -7.84 -1.86 20.40
N SER A 13 -7.96 -1.35 21.62
CA SER A 13 -8.96 -0.34 22.01
C SER A 13 -8.37 1.06 22.18
N GLU A 14 -7.04 1.20 22.18
CA GLU A 14 -6.38 2.49 22.34
C GLU A 14 -6.41 3.28 21.01
N PRO A 15 -6.84 4.55 21.01
CA PRO A 15 -6.82 5.39 19.81
C PRO A 15 -5.38 5.66 19.36
N GLY A 16 -5.13 5.68 18.06
CA GLY A 16 -3.80 5.98 17.49
C GLY A 16 -2.80 4.81 17.55
N GLY A 17 -3.15 3.70 18.19
CA GLY A 17 -2.36 2.46 18.19
C GLY A 17 -2.31 1.77 16.82
N THR A 18 -1.28 0.96 16.58
CA THR A 18 -1.13 0.21 15.34
C THR A 18 -2.15 -0.93 15.24
N ILE A 19 -2.52 -1.33 14.01
CA ILE A 19 -3.38 -2.50 13.77
C ILE A 19 -2.74 -3.40 12.69
N PRO A 20 -2.19 -4.57 13.07
CA PRO A 20 -2.20 -5.19 14.41
C PRO A 20 -1.37 -4.40 15.44
N PRO A 21 -1.57 -4.64 16.75
CA PRO A 21 -0.74 -4.03 17.80
C PRO A 21 0.75 -4.30 17.59
N ASP A 22 1.59 -3.39 18.09
CA ASP A 22 3.06 -3.51 18.11
C ASP A 22 3.70 -3.86 16.76
N THR A 23 3.13 -3.34 15.67
CA THR A 23 3.58 -3.64 14.30
C THR A 23 4.21 -2.39 13.67
N ASP A 24 5.54 -2.38 13.54
CA ASP A 24 6.33 -1.23 13.06
C ASP A 24 5.96 -0.72 11.65
N HIS A 25 5.56 -1.64 10.79
CA HIS A 25 5.14 -1.37 9.40
C HIS A 25 3.64 -1.50 9.21
N SER A 26 2.85 -1.35 10.29
CA SER A 26 1.40 -1.42 10.23
C SER A 26 0.84 -0.47 9.17
N VAL A 27 -0.09 -0.98 8.37
CA VAL A 27 -0.78 -0.22 7.33
C VAL A 27 -2.14 0.31 7.80
N SER A 28 -2.43 0.21 9.10
CA SER A 28 -3.68 0.70 9.70
C SER A 28 -3.44 1.27 11.09
N VAL A 29 -4.44 2.00 11.58
CA VAL A 29 -4.43 2.71 12.87
C VAL A 29 -5.79 2.61 13.53
N SER A 30 -5.78 2.57 14.85
CA SER A 30 -6.97 2.39 15.69
C SER A 30 -7.79 3.66 15.86
N LEU A 31 -9.07 3.60 15.46
CA LEU A 31 -10.09 4.65 15.57
C LEU A 31 -11.36 4.11 16.26
N PRO A 32 -11.30 3.82 17.58
CA PRO A 32 -12.23 2.91 18.23
C PRO A 32 -13.68 3.42 18.39
N LEU A 33 -13.90 4.73 18.26
CA LEU A 33 -15.21 5.38 18.44
C LEU A 33 -15.54 6.25 17.23
N TRP A 34 -16.82 6.46 16.95
CA TRP A 34 -17.28 7.28 15.83
C TRP A 34 -16.67 8.68 15.90
N LYS A 35 -16.68 9.28 17.09
CA LYS A 35 -16.06 10.59 17.35
C LYS A 35 -14.57 10.64 17.03
N HIS A 36 -13.84 9.53 17.16
CA HIS A 36 -12.41 9.48 16.83
C HIS A 36 -12.17 9.60 15.32
N ASN A 37 -13.08 9.05 14.50
CA ASN A 37 -13.05 9.23 13.05
C ASN A 37 -13.33 10.70 12.69
N VAL A 38 -14.29 11.34 13.36
CA VAL A 38 -14.57 12.77 13.19
C VAL A 38 -13.37 13.62 13.60
N TRP A 39 -12.75 13.35 14.76
CA TRP A 39 -11.58 14.09 15.23
C TRP A 39 -10.35 13.92 14.33
N TYR A 40 -10.17 12.72 13.78
CA TYR A 40 -9.13 12.45 12.78
C TYR A 40 -9.31 13.35 11.54
N GLU A 41 -10.53 13.40 10.99
CA GLU A 41 -10.83 14.19 9.80
C GLU A 41 -10.86 15.71 10.06
N MET A 42 -11.21 16.13 11.28
CA MET A 42 -11.06 17.52 11.73
C MET A 42 -9.61 17.93 11.98
N GLY A 43 -8.67 16.97 11.97
CA GLY A 43 -7.25 17.26 12.21
C GLY A 43 -6.93 17.74 13.63
N ILE A 44 -7.66 17.27 14.64
CA ILE A 44 -7.49 17.71 16.04
C ILE A 44 -6.05 17.38 16.51
N PRO A 45 -5.20 18.39 16.82
CA PRO A 45 -3.77 18.16 17.09
C PRO A 45 -3.50 17.22 18.26
N GLU A 46 -4.23 17.34 19.37
CA GLU A 46 -4.06 16.51 20.55
C GLU A 46 -4.43 15.05 20.27
N PHE A 47 -5.42 14.84 19.40
CA PHE A 47 -5.81 13.50 18.98
C PHE A 47 -4.77 12.90 18.02
N LEU A 48 -4.32 13.65 17.02
CA LEU A 48 -3.28 13.21 16.09
C LEU A 48 -1.93 12.93 16.78
N ALA A 49 -1.63 13.61 17.89
CA ALA A 49 -0.45 13.35 18.70
C ALA A 49 -0.43 11.95 19.36
N THR A 50 -1.59 11.28 19.47
CA THR A 50 -1.68 9.90 19.98
C THR A 50 -1.23 8.84 18.96
N PHE A 51 -1.10 9.23 17.68
CA PHE A 51 -0.87 8.28 16.59
C PHE A 51 0.57 7.80 16.60
N GLN A 52 0.75 6.49 16.78
CA GLN A 52 2.04 5.83 16.65
C GLN A 52 2.42 5.62 15.18
N THR A 53 1.41 5.43 14.33
CA THR A 53 1.53 5.23 12.89
C THR A 53 0.26 5.69 12.17
N GLY A 54 0.22 5.53 10.85
CA GLY A 54 -0.99 5.62 10.06
C GLY A 54 -0.86 4.84 8.76
N TYR A 55 -1.85 4.97 7.88
CA TYR A 55 -1.74 4.37 6.55
C TYR A 55 -0.59 5.06 5.78
N PRO A 56 0.47 4.34 5.33
CA PRO A 56 1.75 4.96 4.93
C PRO A 56 1.71 5.97 3.78
N ARG A 57 0.64 5.98 2.97
CA ARG A 57 0.41 7.00 1.92
C ARG A 57 -0.17 8.32 2.47
N PHE A 58 -0.86 8.27 3.59
CA PHE A 58 -1.52 9.42 4.22
C PHE A 58 -0.70 10.00 5.37
N LEU A 59 0.00 9.14 6.12
CA LEU A 59 0.87 9.52 7.23
C LEU A 59 2.25 8.91 7.01
N LEU A 60 3.28 9.77 7.02
CA LEU A 60 4.66 9.31 6.89
C LEU A 60 5.04 8.48 8.13
N ASN A 61 5.48 7.25 7.90
CA ASN A 61 5.96 6.35 8.94
C ASN A 61 7.20 6.93 9.64
N LYS A 62 7.43 6.55 10.91
CA LYS A 62 8.55 7.02 11.74
C LYS A 62 9.91 6.87 11.04
N TYR A 63 10.16 5.76 10.35
CA TYR A 63 11.44 5.53 9.64
C TYR A 63 11.60 6.45 8.44
N VAL A 64 10.52 6.70 7.70
CA VAL A 64 10.54 7.67 6.58
C VAL A 64 10.84 9.07 7.10
N LYS A 65 10.21 9.48 8.21
CA LYS A 65 10.47 10.78 8.87
C LYS A 65 11.92 10.89 9.35
N GLN A 66 12.45 9.87 10.00
CA GLN A 66 13.85 9.83 10.44
C GLN A 66 14.83 9.95 9.27
N LEU A 67 14.55 9.29 8.15
CA LEU A 67 15.40 9.40 6.96
C LEU A 67 15.30 10.77 6.29
N ILE A 68 14.12 11.40 6.28
CA ILE A 68 13.96 12.80 5.83
C ILE A 68 14.77 13.74 6.72
N GLU A 69 14.73 13.55 8.04
CA GLU A 69 15.50 14.36 8.99
C GLU A 69 17.01 14.20 8.81
N TYR A 70 17.48 12.98 8.49
CA TYR A 70 18.87 12.74 8.13
C TYR A 70 19.28 13.55 6.90
N VAL A 71 18.48 13.50 5.82
CA VAL A 71 18.75 14.32 4.62
C VAL A 71 18.73 15.81 4.97
N ALA A 72 17.77 16.26 5.77
CA ALA A 72 17.66 17.66 6.17
C ALA A 72 18.90 18.15 6.93
N THR A 73 19.42 17.33 7.83
CA THR A 73 20.61 17.65 8.63
C THR A 73 21.86 17.79 7.76
N VAL A 74 22.10 16.81 6.89
CA VAL A 74 23.33 16.74 6.08
C VAL A 74 23.32 17.79 4.96
N GLU A 75 22.17 18.04 4.34
CA GLU A 75 22.01 19.04 3.29
C GLU A 75 21.76 20.45 3.83
N HIS A 76 21.87 20.64 5.16
CA HIS A 76 21.71 21.92 5.85
C HIS A 76 20.41 22.66 5.51
N LEU A 77 19.30 21.93 5.41
CA LEU A 77 18.01 22.49 5.08
C LEU A 77 17.54 23.46 6.17
N ASN A 78 16.98 24.60 5.77
CA ASN A 78 16.45 25.56 6.73
C ASN A 78 15.20 24.99 7.41
N HIS A 79 15.21 24.90 8.74
CA HIS A 79 14.09 24.36 9.52
C HIS A 79 13.04 25.41 9.92
N SER A 80 13.17 26.68 9.53
CA SER A 80 12.13 27.70 9.77
C SER A 80 10.79 27.33 9.13
N GLU A 81 9.73 28.09 9.43
CA GLU A 81 8.42 27.95 8.76
C GLU A 81 8.54 28.19 7.24
N ASP A 82 9.34 29.19 6.84
CA ASP A 82 9.70 29.46 5.43
C ASP A 82 10.83 28.54 4.90
N GLY A 83 11.10 27.46 5.61
CA GLY A 83 12.21 26.56 5.36
C GLY A 83 11.97 25.54 4.25
N GLU A 84 12.88 24.58 4.16
CA GLU A 84 12.83 23.48 3.20
C GLU A 84 12.52 22.16 3.89
N THR A 85 12.03 21.20 3.11
CA THR A 85 11.83 19.81 3.52
C THR A 85 12.04 18.91 2.32
N ALA A 86 11.91 17.59 2.51
CA ALA A 86 12.09 16.62 1.45
C ALA A 86 11.03 15.52 1.45
N LEU A 87 10.78 14.95 0.28
CA LEU A 87 10.12 13.66 0.10
C LEU A 87 11.04 12.68 -0.63
N LEU A 88 11.01 11.43 -0.20
CA LEU A 88 11.92 10.38 -0.62
C LEU A 88 11.28 9.42 -1.63
N PHE A 89 11.97 9.16 -2.74
CA PHE A 89 11.49 8.34 -3.85
C PHE A 89 12.47 7.21 -4.19
N PRO A 90 11.97 6.09 -4.74
CA PRO A 90 12.78 4.91 -4.98
C PRO A 90 13.74 5.04 -6.17
N THR A 91 13.41 5.84 -7.18
CA THR A 91 14.20 6.00 -8.42
C THR A 91 14.11 7.43 -8.94
N MET A 92 15.09 7.83 -9.76
CA MET A 92 15.09 9.13 -10.43
C MET A 92 13.89 9.31 -11.36
N SER A 93 13.45 8.23 -12.02
CA SER A 93 12.26 8.22 -12.88
C SER A 93 11.01 8.61 -12.09
N VAL A 94 10.82 8.07 -10.89
CA VAL A 94 9.68 8.43 -10.04
C VAL A 94 9.78 9.88 -9.54
N VAL A 95 10.97 10.36 -9.19
CA VAL A 95 11.17 11.78 -8.84
C VAL A 95 10.76 12.69 -9.99
N ASN A 96 11.18 12.37 -11.22
CA ASN A 96 10.83 13.15 -12.41
C ASN A 96 9.31 13.17 -12.65
N GLN A 97 8.62 12.05 -12.40
CA GLN A 97 7.17 11.98 -12.46
C GLN A 97 6.50 12.87 -11.40
N CYS A 98 7.08 12.93 -10.18
CA CYS A 98 6.63 13.87 -9.16
C CYS A 98 6.85 15.33 -9.59
N ILE A 99 8.03 15.65 -10.15
CA ILE A 99 8.34 17.00 -10.66
C ILE A 99 7.35 17.39 -11.76
N GLU A 100 7.10 16.52 -12.74
CA GLU A 100 6.12 16.76 -13.80
C GLU A 100 4.73 17.04 -13.22
N PHE A 101 4.31 16.24 -12.23
CA PHE A 101 3.02 16.43 -11.57
C PHE A 101 2.94 17.79 -10.86
N VAL A 102 3.92 18.14 -10.02
CA VAL A 102 3.84 19.38 -9.22
C VAL A 102 4.04 20.64 -10.04
N THR A 103 4.77 20.57 -11.16
CA THR A 103 4.95 21.70 -12.08
C THR A 103 3.72 21.86 -13.00
N THR A 104 3.15 20.75 -13.48
CA THR A 104 2.01 20.79 -14.41
C THR A 104 0.68 21.01 -13.70
N TYR A 105 0.38 20.20 -12.68
CA TYR A 105 -0.87 20.26 -11.92
C TYR A 105 -0.74 21.25 -10.76
N GLY A 106 0.32 21.12 -9.97
CA GLY A 106 0.57 21.97 -8.80
C GLY A 106 1.00 23.40 -9.11
N LYS A 107 1.39 23.69 -10.36
CA LYS A 107 1.89 24.98 -10.84
C LYS A 107 3.09 25.52 -10.03
N LEU A 108 3.87 24.62 -9.44
CA LEU A 108 5.11 25.00 -8.75
C LEU A 108 6.19 25.32 -9.79
N PRO A 109 7.00 26.38 -9.59
CA PRO A 109 8.14 26.65 -10.46
C PRO A 109 9.20 25.56 -10.32
N ALA A 110 9.74 25.06 -11.43
CA ALA A 110 10.69 23.94 -11.41
C ALA A 110 12.00 24.32 -10.68
N GLU A 111 12.39 25.58 -10.71
CA GLU A 111 13.58 26.13 -10.04
C GLU A 111 13.49 26.07 -8.51
N THR A 112 12.30 25.88 -7.93
CA THR A 112 12.13 25.73 -6.47
C THR A 112 12.28 24.28 -6.01
N LEU A 113 12.60 23.36 -6.92
CA LEU A 113 12.70 21.93 -6.68
C LEU A 113 14.16 21.49 -6.87
N ARG A 114 14.72 20.80 -5.88
CA ARG A 114 16.08 20.27 -5.93
C ARG A 114 16.06 18.77 -5.69
N VAL A 115 16.75 18.01 -6.53
CA VAL A 115 16.89 16.56 -6.37
C VAL A 115 18.28 16.24 -5.86
N VAL A 116 18.37 15.38 -4.86
CA VAL A 116 19.64 14.81 -4.39
C VAL A 116 19.56 13.29 -4.33
N ASP A 117 20.63 12.60 -4.72
CA ASP A 117 20.78 11.16 -4.49
C ASP A 117 21.22 10.96 -3.03
N LEU A 118 20.57 10.05 -2.31
CA LEU A 118 20.95 9.74 -0.93
C LEU A 118 22.40 9.25 -0.85
N LYS A 119 22.95 8.64 -1.90
CA LYS A 119 24.38 8.27 -1.93
C LYS A 119 25.30 9.49 -1.85
N ASP A 120 24.92 10.59 -2.49
CA ASP A 120 25.68 11.84 -2.44
C ASP A 120 25.56 12.49 -1.06
N VAL A 121 24.36 12.46 -0.48
CA VAL A 121 24.13 12.90 0.92
C VAL A 121 25.03 12.11 1.88
N VAL A 122 25.12 10.79 1.74
CA VAL A 122 26.01 9.96 2.56
C VAL A 122 27.49 10.31 2.33
N ALA A 123 27.86 10.61 1.08
CA ALA A 123 29.22 11.07 0.77
C ALA A 123 29.54 12.41 1.45
N HIS A 124 28.59 13.34 1.52
CA HIS A 124 28.74 14.61 2.22
C HIS A 124 28.91 14.43 3.74
N ASP A 125 28.16 13.52 4.37
CA ASP A 125 28.21 13.26 5.83
C ASP A 125 29.55 12.62 6.26
N PHE A 126 30.03 11.63 5.51
CA PHE A 126 31.18 10.81 5.93
C PHE A 126 32.48 11.05 5.14
N GLY A 127 32.44 11.83 4.06
CA GLY A 127 33.59 12.17 3.21
C GLY A 127 34.23 10.99 2.47
N ASP A 128 35.49 11.16 2.04
CA ASP A 128 36.28 10.17 1.26
C ASP A 128 36.55 8.83 1.97
N LEU A 129 36.08 8.67 3.21
CA LEU A 129 36.28 7.45 4.01
C LEU A 129 35.36 6.30 3.59
N LEU A 130 34.36 6.58 2.75
CA LEU A 130 33.45 5.58 2.19
C LEU A 130 33.66 5.35 0.71
N ASP A 131 33.66 4.06 0.35
CA ASP A 131 33.34 3.66 -1.02
C ASP A 131 31.82 3.68 -1.20
N THR A 132 31.30 4.81 -1.68
CA THR A 132 29.86 5.00 -1.94
C THR A 132 29.34 4.05 -3.01
N LYS A 133 30.22 3.44 -3.83
CA LYS A 133 29.83 2.41 -4.80
C LYS A 133 29.41 1.10 -4.13
N ALA A 134 29.81 0.87 -2.88
CA ALA A 134 29.39 -0.28 -2.08
C ALA A 134 27.99 -0.10 -1.47
N LEU A 135 27.37 1.08 -1.57
CA LEU A 135 26.02 1.32 -1.08
C LEU A 135 24.99 0.71 -2.03
N ASN A 136 24.32 -0.34 -1.57
CA ASN A 136 23.32 -1.08 -2.33
C ASN A 136 21.88 -0.61 -2.02
N PHE A 137 21.65 0.70 -1.98
CA PHE A 137 20.29 1.26 -1.97
C PHE A 137 20.21 2.44 -2.95
N SER A 138 19.07 2.62 -3.58
CA SER A 138 18.77 3.76 -4.46
C SER A 138 17.64 4.55 -3.81
N ILE A 139 17.89 5.77 -3.35
CA ILE A 139 16.85 6.63 -2.78
C ILE A 139 17.18 8.04 -3.22
N TYR A 140 16.19 8.77 -3.70
CA TYR A 140 16.33 10.15 -4.12
C TYR A 140 15.45 11.04 -3.25
N ALA A 141 15.96 12.18 -2.83
CA ALA A 141 15.18 13.17 -2.10
C ALA A 141 14.84 14.33 -3.03
N LEU A 142 13.55 14.62 -3.15
CA LEU A 142 13.03 15.86 -3.74
C LEU A 142 12.90 16.88 -2.61
N ILE A 143 13.76 17.89 -2.63
CA ILE A 143 13.82 19.01 -1.69
C ILE A 143 13.01 20.17 -2.26
N PHE A 144 12.17 20.78 -1.42
CA PHE A 144 11.26 21.86 -1.77
C PHE A 144 10.87 22.67 -0.52
N ARG A 145 10.20 23.81 -0.70
CA ARG A 145 9.76 24.66 0.44
C ARG A 145 8.67 23.96 1.25
N LYS A 146 8.72 24.06 2.57
CA LYS A 146 7.71 23.44 3.46
C LYS A 146 6.26 23.81 3.12
N ALA A 147 6.03 25.05 2.69
CA ALA A 147 4.71 25.53 2.27
C ALA A 147 4.11 24.73 1.08
N ASP A 148 4.96 24.13 0.24
CA ASP A 148 4.54 23.37 -0.93
C ASP A 148 4.23 21.90 -0.59
N PHE A 149 4.50 21.44 0.64
CA PHE A 149 4.28 20.06 1.09
C PHE A 149 2.87 19.52 0.80
N PRO A 150 1.76 20.27 1.02
CA PRO A 150 0.42 19.78 0.70
C PRO A 150 0.21 19.44 -0.77
N VAL A 151 0.97 20.06 -1.69
CA VAL A 151 0.90 19.80 -3.13
C VAL A 151 1.84 18.66 -3.52
N VAL A 152 3.09 18.68 -3.07
CA VAL A 152 4.07 17.62 -3.42
C VAL A 152 3.64 16.27 -2.86
N LYS A 153 3.09 16.24 -1.64
CA LYS A 153 2.56 15.01 -1.02
C LYS A 153 1.44 14.37 -1.83
N GLN A 154 0.66 15.13 -2.62
CA GLN A 154 -0.42 14.55 -3.42
C GLN A 154 0.08 13.57 -4.46
N PHE A 155 1.28 13.78 -5.04
CA PHE A 155 1.88 12.79 -5.93
C PHE A 155 2.05 11.47 -5.19
N TRP A 156 2.78 11.48 -4.07
CA TRP A 156 3.00 10.29 -3.25
C TRP A 156 1.69 9.62 -2.83
N GLN A 157 0.74 10.41 -2.36
CA GLN A 157 -0.55 9.90 -1.89
C GLN A 157 -1.29 9.21 -3.05
N HIS A 158 -1.49 9.88 -4.17
CA HIS A 158 -2.34 9.36 -5.24
C HIS A 158 -1.64 8.31 -6.12
N SER A 159 -0.35 8.46 -6.42
CA SER A 159 0.40 7.45 -7.17
C SER A 159 0.79 6.26 -6.30
N GLY A 160 1.05 6.46 -5.01
CA GLY A 160 1.59 5.41 -4.14
C GLY A 160 3.07 5.06 -4.39
N ASP A 161 3.80 5.87 -5.18
CA ASP A 161 5.19 5.61 -5.60
C ASP A 161 6.28 6.24 -4.70
N GLY A 162 6.00 6.52 -3.44
CA GLY A 162 7.05 6.87 -2.50
C GLY A 162 7.84 5.67 -1.98
N ILE A 163 8.90 5.90 -1.19
CA ILE A 163 9.61 4.79 -0.51
C ILE A 163 8.73 4.12 0.56
N SER A 164 8.89 2.81 0.74
CA SER A 164 8.25 2.08 1.83
C SER A 164 8.92 2.33 3.18
N SER A 165 8.21 2.05 4.27
CA SER A 165 8.77 2.13 5.62
C SER A 165 9.91 1.14 5.84
N ARG A 166 9.84 -0.07 5.26
CA ARG A 166 10.95 -1.06 5.29
C ARG A 166 12.18 -0.57 4.54
N ARG A 167 11.99 0.08 3.39
CA ARG A 167 13.12 0.66 2.63
C ARG A 167 13.79 1.79 3.41
N ALA A 168 13.00 2.61 4.10
CA ALA A 168 13.53 3.68 4.96
C ALA A 168 14.29 3.11 6.16
N GLU A 169 13.75 2.10 6.84
CA GLU A 169 14.40 1.42 7.96
C GLU A 169 15.71 0.77 7.54
N ASP A 170 15.74 0.06 6.41
CA ASP A 170 16.95 -0.59 5.92
C ASP A 170 18.04 0.44 5.56
N ALA A 171 17.66 1.56 4.94
CA ALA A 171 18.58 2.66 4.69
C ALA A 171 19.15 3.23 5.99
N LEU A 172 18.31 3.55 6.98
CA LEU A 172 18.75 4.05 8.30
C LEU A 172 19.71 3.08 9.01
N ARG A 173 19.43 1.79 8.93
CA ARG A 173 20.30 0.74 9.47
C ARG A 173 21.67 0.77 8.79
N ILE A 174 21.70 0.83 7.45
CA ILE A 174 22.95 0.94 6.70
C ILE A 174 23.73 2.22 7.08
N LEU A 175 23.04 3.35 7.28
CA LEU A 175 23.67 4.59 7.76
C LEU A 175 24.30 4.43 9.15
N SER A 176 23.61 3.73 10.06
CA SER A 176 24.15 3.41 11.38
C SER A 176 25.40 2.53 11.28
N ASP A 177 25.37 1.48 10.46
CA ASP A 177 26.51 0.58 10.21
C ASP A 177 27.75 1.35 9.72
N ILE A 178 27.51 2.32 8.84
CA ILE A 178 28.55 3.17 8.26
C ILE A 178 29.17 4.05 9.34
N ARG A 179 28.32 4.72 10.14
CA ARG A 179 28.76 5.59 11.22
C ARG A 179 29.64 4.84 12.23
N ASP A 180 29.25 3.62 12.60
CA ASP A 180 30.03 2.77 13.51
C ASP A 180 31.40 2.40 12.92
N ARG A 181 31.46 2.07 11.63
CA ARG A 181 32.73 1.77 10.93
C ARG A 181 33.65 2.98 10.82
N VAL A 182 33.09 4.15 10.49
CA VAL A 182 33.85 5.40 10.40
C VAL A 182 34.41 5.77 11.77
N ASN A 183 33.59 5.69 12.84
CA ASN A 183 34.03 5.93 14.21
C ASN A 183 35.17 4.96 14.61
N LYS A 184 35.04 3.67 14.33
CA LYS A 184 36.12 2.69 14.58
C LYS A 184 37.42 3.04 13.84
N ARG A 185 37.35 3.39 12.55
CA ARG A 185 38.52 3.81 11.76
C ARG A 185 39.16 5.10 12.27
N LEU A 186 38.37 6.06 12.74
CA LEU A 186 38.88 7.32 13.32
C LEU A 186 39.62 7.07 14.64
N VAL A 187 39.09 6.17 15.48
CA VAL A 187 39.76 5.72 16.71
C VAL A 187 41.07 5.00 16.37
N GLU A 188 41.05 4.05 15.43
CA GLU A 188 42.26 3.33 14.98
C GLU A 188 43.33 4.27 14.40
N ARG A 189 42.93 5.23 13.55
CA ARG A 189 43.83 6.26 13.01
C ARG A 189 44.44 7.12 14.11
N SER A 190 43.63 7.56 15.09
CA SER A 190 44.10 8.33 16.24
C SER A 190 45.15 7.54 17.02
N ILE A 191 44.87 6.27 17.35
CA ILE A 191 45.82 5.38 18.04
C ILE A 191 47.11 5.20 17.24
N SER A 192 47.02 5.03 15.92
CA SER A 192 48.18 4.85 15.04
C SER A 192 49.05 6.12 14.95
N HIS A 193 48.43 7.31 14.93
CA HIS A 193 49.12 8.60 14.89
C HIS A 193 49.86 8.89 16.20
N PHE A 194 49.27 8.50 17.34
CA PHE A 194 49.93 8.54 18.64
C PHE A 194 51.13 7.60 18.74
N LYS A 195 51.04 6.38 18.17
CA LYS A 195 52.17 5.44 18.08
C LYS A 195 53.27 5.94 17.14
N GLY A 196 52.94 6.66 16.07
CA GLY A 196 53.89 7.17 15.08
C GLY A 196 54.70 8.39 15.52
N LYS A 197 54.21 9.20 16.46
CA LYS A 197 54.89 10.41 16.97
C LYS A 197 55.73 10.18 18.23
N SER A 198 55.64 9.03 18.91
CA SER A 198 56.46 8.76 20.09
C SER A 198 57.83 8.21 19.71
N ARG A 199 58.80 9.11 19.48
CA ARG A 199 60.24 8.78 19.58
C ARG A 199 60.85 9.17 20.95
N TYR A 200 60.05 9.72 21.87
CA TYR A 200 60.52 10.24 23.16
C TYR A 200 59.62 9.97 24.38
N SER A 201 58.52 9.20 24.28
CA SER A 201 57.76 8.87 25.51
C SER A 201 58.36 7.68 26.24
N SER A 202 58.46 7.77 27.56
CA SER A 202 58.98 6.69 28.39
C SER A 202 58.05 5.48 28.35
N LYS A 203 58.57 4.27 28.63
CA LYS A 203 57.76 3.03 28.70
C LYS A 203 56.57 3.17 29.66
N SER A 204 56.68 3.97 30.72
CA SER A 204 55.59 4.23 31.66
C SER A 204 54.50 5.13 31.09
N ASP A 205 54.83 6.10 30.23
CA ASP A 205 53.82 7.00 29.62
C ASP A 205 52.98 6.27 28.57
N LEU A 206 53.62 5.39 27.79
CA LEU A 206 52.92 4.49 26.87
C LEU A 206 52.00 3.53 27.62
N GLN A 207 52.42 3.05 28.80
CA GLN A 207 51.63 2.13 29.61
C GLN A 207 50.47 2.85 30.33
N ALA A 208 50.66 4.10 30.74
CA ALA A 208 49.61 4.94 31.32
C ALA A 208 48.57 5.38 30.27
N LEU A 209 48.99 5.74 29.05
CA LEU A 209 48.09 6.02 27.93
C LEU A 209 47.32 4.77 27.50
N ASN A 210 47.99 3.62 27.38
CA ASN A 210 47.32 2.36 27.03
C ASN A 210 46.34 1.93 28.13
N ASN A 211 46.63 2.21 29.39
CA ASN A 211 45.70 2.00 30.50
C ASN A 211 44.54 3.01 30.49
N CYS A 212 44.77 4.28 30.14
CA CYS A 212 43.73 5.31 30.05
C CYS A 212 42.74 4.99 28.90
N PHE A 213 43.26 4.62 27.74
CA PHE A 213 42.45 4.14 26.61
C PHE A 213 41.78 2.80 26.91
N GLN A 214 42.41 1.89 27.66
CA GLN A 214 41.74 0.66 28.13
C GLN A 214 40.69 0.91 29.21
N THR A 215 40.79 1.97 30.01
CA THR A 215 39.74 2.33 30.99
C THR A 215 38.55 3.01 30.34
N ASP A 216 38.77 3.83 29.30
CA ASP A 216 37.67 4.38 28.49
C ASP A 216 37.01 3.30 27.62
N LEU A 217 37.79 2.37 27.06
CA LEU A 217 37.24 1.19 26.38
C LEU A 217 36.49 0.27 27.36
N LYS A 218 36.97 0.06 28.59
CA LYS A 218 36.28 -0.77 29.59
C LYS A 218 35.08 -0.10 30.27
N ALA A 219 34.96 1.22 30.22
CA ALA A 219 33.79 1.94 30.70
C ALA A 219 32.60 1.77 29.75
N ASP A 220 32.85 1.65 28.44
CA ASP A 220 31.84 1.34 27.43
C ASP A 220 31.72 -0.17 27.09
N GLU A 221 32.76 -0.99 27.26
CA GLU A 221 32.75 -2.42 26.89
C GLU A 221 32.07 -3.35 27.89
N LYS A 222 31.73 -2.89 29.10
CA LYS A 222 31.14 -3.78 30.13
C LYS A 222 29.62 -3.94 30.09
N LYS A 223 28.97 -3.45 29.03
CA LYS A 223 27.63 -3.86 28.62
C LYS A 223 27.62 -4.26 27.14
N ASN A 224 27.62 -5.57 26.90
CA ASN A 224 27.10 -6.25 25.69
C ASN A 224 27.85 -6.25 24.33
N LEU A 225 29.12 -5.85 24.21
CA LEU A 225 29.74 -5.72 22.88
C LEU A 225 30.10 -7.03 22.13
N GLU A 226 30.40 -8.15 22.81
CA GLU A 226 30.72 -9.41 22.11
C GLU A 226 29.48 -10.22 21.72
N SER A 227 28.40 -10.15 22.51
CA SER A 227 27.11 -10.75 22.13
C SER A 227 26.41 -9.93 21.06
N ASP A 228 26.43 -8.59 21.16
CA ASP A 228 25.74 -7.72 20.21
C ASP A 228 26.47 -7.65 18.87
N ALA A 229 27.80 -7.71 18.81
CA ALA A 229 28.52 -7.75 17.54
C ALA A 229 28.31 -9.08 16.79
N ALA A 230 28.19 -10.20 17.51
CA ALA A 230 27.85 -11.50 16.94
C ALA A 230 26.39 -11.55 16.49
N LEU A 231 25.45 -11.08 17.32
CA LEU A 231 24.03 -10.93 16.95
C LEU A 231 23.87 -10.03 15.72
N TYR A 232 24.58 -8.90 15.69
CA TYR A 232 24.57 -7.93 14.60
C TYR A 232 25.19 -8.50 13.30
N LEU A 233 26.27 -9.27 13.39
CA LEU A 233 26.80 -9.99 12.24
C LEU A 233 25.78 -11.04 11.75
N GLU A 234 25.21 -11.83 12.65
CA GLU A 234 24.20 -12.85 12.31
C GLU A 234 22.95 -12.22 11.67
N GLU A 235 22.42 -11.13 12.22
CA GLU A 235 21.31 -10.38 11.65
C GLU A 235 21.64 -9.82 10.26
N ARG A 236 22.86 -9.31 10.06
CA ARG A 236 23.32 -8.81 8.76
C ARG A 236 23.50 -9.93 7.73
N TYR A 237 24.09 -11.06 8.13
CA TYR A 237 24.24 -12.22 7.25
C TYR A 237 22.89 -12.85 6.92
N ALA A 238 21.98 -12.98 7.90
CA ALA A 238 20.64 -13.49 7.70
C ALA A 238 19.82 -12.59 6.76
N ARG A 239 19.85 -11.25 6.94
CA ARG A 239 19.10 -10.33 6.07
C ARG A 239 19.69 -10.16 4.67
N ASN A 240 21.01 -10.16 4.53
CA ASN A 240 21.64 -10.17 3.20
C ASN A 240 21.35 -11.48 2.45
N MET A 241 21.28 -12.61 3.18
CA MET A 241 20.81 -13.88 2.64
C MET A 241 19.33 -13.81 2.26
N GLU A 242 18.48 -13.20 3.09
CA GLU A 242 17.06 -12.99 2.77
C GLU A 242 16.87 -12.11 1.52
N ALA A 243 17.55 -10.97 1.41
CA ALA A 243 17.42 -10.07 0.26
C ALA A 243 17.81 -10.75 -1.06
N SER A 244 18.76 -11.69 -1.04
CA SER A 244 19.14 -12.48 -2.21
C SER A 244 18.01 -13.38 -2.74
N LEU A 245 17.00 -13.67 -1.90
CA LEU A 245 15.82 -14.47 -2.26
C LEU A 245 14.70 -13.61 -2.88
N ALA A 246 14.83 -12.28 -2.91
CA ALA A 246 13.77 -11.40 -3.39
C ALA A 246 13.36 -11.66 -4.86
N PRO A 247 14.27 -11.93 -5.82
CA PRO A 247 13.87 -12.30 -7.18
C PRO A 247 13.00 -13.57 -7.21
N ALA A 248 13.35 -14.58 -6.41
CA ALA A 248 12.58 -15.81 -6.28
C ALA A 248 11.20 -15.53 -5.65
N ALA A 249 11.15 -14.73 -4.58
CA ALA A 249 9.90 -14.30 -3.95
C ALA A 249 8.98 -13.56 -4.92
N LYS A 250 9.50 -12.61 -5.71
CA LYS A 250 8.74 -11.89 -6.73
C LYS A 250 8.20 -12.82 -7.81
N ARG A 251 8.95 -13.84 -8.23
CA ARG A 251 8.47 -14.86 -9.16
C ARG A 251 7.33 -15.70 -8.55
N VAL A 252 7.48 -16.14 -7.31
CA VAL A 252 6.42 -16.85 -6.55
C VAL A 252 5.15 -16.00 -6.46
N LEU A 253 5.28 -14.71 -6.13
CA LEU A 253 4.16 -13.77 -6.06
C LEU A 253 3.40 -13.68 -7.39
N ARG A 254 4.10 -13.50 -8.51
CA ARG A 254 3.48 -13.47 -9.85
C ARG A 254 2.71 -14.76 -10.13
N ARG A 255 3.29 -15.92 -9.83
CA ARG A 255 2.65 -17.23 -10.02
C ARG A 255 1.42 -17.44 -9.14
N ARG A 256 1.47 -16.97 -7.89
CA ARG A 256 0.34 -17.02 -6.95
C ARG A 256 -0.81 -16.13 -7.41
N ILE A 257 -0.52 -14.96 -8.00
CA ILE A 257 -1.52 -14.06 -8.62
C ILE A 257 -2.21 -14.71 -9.84
N LEU A 258 -1.49 -15.58 -10.56
CA LEU A 258 -2.06 -16.40 -11.65
C LEU A 258 -2.81 -17.64 -11.14
N GLY A 259 -2.59 -18.04 -9.89
CA GLY A 259 -3.04 -19.31 -9.33
C GLY A 259 -2.33 -20.54 -9.88
N THR A 260 -1.14 -20.37 -10.45
CA THR A 260 -0.28 -21.48 -10.93
C THR A 260 0.57 -22.09 -9.82
N LEU A 261 0.43 -21.60 -8.58
CA LEU A 261 1.18 -22.06 -7.43
C LEU A 261 0.30 -21.97 -6.17
N LYS A 262 -0.01 -23.13 -5.58
CA LYS A 262 -0.83 -23.26 -4.36
C LYS A 262 -0.01 -23.63 -3.12
N ASP A 263 1.15 -24.24 -3.30
CA ASP A 263 1.97 -24.76 -2.21
C ASP A 263 3.06 -23.78 -1.76
N GLU A 264 3.54 -23.98 -0.53
CA GLU A 264 4.77 -23.33 -0.06
C GLU A 264 5.96 -23.78 -0.91
N VAL A 265 6.82 -22.81 -1.27
CA VAL A 265 8.02 -23.07 -2.05
C VAL A 265 9.24 -22.69 -1.24
N ASP A 266 10.23 -23.59 -1.23
CA ASP A 266 11.56 -23.30 -0.71
C ASP A 266 12.30 -22.35 -1.67
N LEU A 267 12.37 -21.07 -1.31
CA LEU A 267 12.98 -20.01 -2.12
C LEU A 267 14.49 -20.24 -2.37
N THR A 268 15.14 -21.14 -1.62
CA THR A 268 16.57 -21.45 -1.77
C THR A 268 16.85 -22.46 -2.88
N LYS A 269 15.81 -23.09 -3.44
CA LYS A 269 15.89 -24.09 -4.50
C LYS A 269 15.36 -23.54 -5.81
N ASP A 270 15.67 -24.23 -6.90
CA ASP A 270 15.05 -23.94 -8.19
C ASP A 270 13.53 -24.08 -8.07
N ILE A 271 12.81 -22.98 -8.33
CA ILE A 271 11.36 -22.96 -8.36
C ILE A 271 10.93 -23.74 -9.62
N PRO A 272 10.24 -24.90 -9.49
CA PRO A 272 9.88 -25.74 -10.63
C PRO A 272 9.13 -24.94 -11.69
N GLU A 273 9.42 -25.13 -12.99
CA GLU A 273 8.75 -24.37 -14.05
C GLU A 273 7.24 -24.59 -14.09
N THR A 274 6.77 -25.74 -13.60
CA THR A 274 5.36 -26.13 -13.60
C THR A 274 4.95 -26.78 -12.28
N ALA A 275 4.07 -26.11 -11.53
CA ALA A 275 3.07 -26.82 -10.74
C ALA A 275 1.75 -26.71 -11.52
N VAL A 276 1.41 -27.77 -12.26
CA VAL A 276 0.12 -27.86 -12.96
C VAL A 276 -0.96 -28.07 -11.90
N GLY A 277 -1.64 -27.00 -11.54
CA GLY A 277 -2.90 -27.02 -10.82
C GLY A 277 -3.97 -26.28 -11.62
N GLU A 278 -5.25 -26.47 -11.28
CA GLU A 278 -6.33 -25.60 -11.75
C GLU A 278 -5.95 -24.15 -11.43
N THR A 279 -5.76 -23.35 -12.48
CA THR A 279 -5.37 -21.94 -12.39
C THR A 279 -6.48 -21.15 -11.71
N LEU A 280 -6.12 -20.18 -10.85
CA LEU A 280 -7.12 -19.23 -10.32
C LEU A 280 -7.66 -18.34 -11.45
N ARG A 281 -6.82 -18.10 -12.47
CA ARG A 281 -7.20 -17.41 -13.69
C ARG A 281 -7.30 -18.36 -14.87
N ASP A 282 -8.51 -18.58 -15.36
CA ASP A 282 -8.77 -19.46 -16.51
C ASP A 282 -8.66 -18.67 -17.82
N VAL A 283 -7.44 -18.19 -18.12
CA VAL A 283 -7.15 -17.41 -19.34
C VAL A 283 -6.00 -18.07 -20.10
N GLU A 284 -6.31 -18.60 -21.28
CA GLU A 284 -5.33 -19.21 -22.17
C GLU A 284 -4.21 -18.22 -22.53
N GLY A 285 -2.97 -18.69 -22.56
CA GLY A 285 -1.79 -17.88 -22.92
C GLY A 285 -1.32 -16.89 -21.87
N LEU A 286 -1.99 -16.80 -20.71
CA LEU A 286 -1.57 -15.94 -19.60
C LEU A 286 -0.33 -16.54 -18.89
N THR A 287 0.71 -15.71 -18.69
CA THR A 287 1.98 -16.15 -18.10
C THR A 287 2.47 -15.21 -16.98
N GLU A 288 3.49 -15.62 -16.24
CA GLU A 288 4.11 -14.76 -15.21
C GLU A 288 4.69 -13.46 -15.76
N ASN A 289 5.00 -13.42 -17.06
CA ASN A 289 5.49 -12.22 -17.74
C ASN A 289 4.40 -11.17 -17.96
N ASP A 290 3.12 -11.53 -17.78
CA ASP A 290 1.99 -10.61 -17.89
C ASP A 290 1.62 -9.96 -16.54
N VAL A 291 2.34 -10.34 -15.46
CA VAL A 291 2.11 -9.85 -14.11
C VAL A 291 3.22 -8.90 -13.67
N TYR A 292 2.82 -7.67 -13.38
CA TYR A 292 3.69 -6.59 -12.94
C TYR A 292 3.42 -6.31 -11.46
N LEU A 293 4.49 -6.19 -10.66
CA LEU A 293 4.41 -5.93 -9.23
C LEU A 293 4.75 -4.47 -8.95
N PHE A 294 4.08 -3.89 -7.97
CA PHE A 294 4.18 -2.49 -7.58
C PHE A 294 4.25 -2.33 -6.06
N PRO A 295 4.82 -1.23 -5.54
CA PRO A 295 4.95 -0.97 -4.10
C PRO A 295 3.60 -0.72 -3.39
N ALA A 296 2.52 -0.44 -4.13
CA ALA A 296 1.19 -0.24 -3.56
C ALA A 296 0.08 -0.53 -4.58
N GLY A 297 -1.15 -0.79 -4.11
CA GLY A 297 -2.33 -0.91 -4.99
C GLY A 297 -2.55 0.35 -5.84
N MET A 298 -2.38 1.53 -5.25
CA MET A 298 -2.44 2.80 -6.00
C MET A 298 -1.34 2.93 -7.05
N SER A 299 -0.16 2.33 -6.81
CA SER A 299 0.92 2.33 -7.80
C SER A 299 0.57 1.46 -9.00
N ALA A 300 -0.13 0.34 -8.79
CA ALA A 300 -0.68 -0.45 -9.90
C ALA A 300 -1.74 0.34 -10.69
N ILE A 301 -2.68 1.02 -10.02
CA ILE A 301 -3.70 1.87 -10.67
C ILE A 301 -3.05 3.01 -11.47
N TYR A 302 -2.13 3.74 -10.84
CA TYR A 302 -1.40 4.84 -11.46
C TYR A 302 -0.59 4.38 -12.68
N ASN A 303 0.12 3.26 -12.57
CA ASN A 303 0.93 2.74 -13.67
C ASN A 303 0.08 2.10 -14.79
N ALA A 304 -1.09 1.54 -14.49
CA ALA A 304 -2.04 1.13 -15.53
C ALA A 304 -2.51 2.34 -16.34
N HIS A 305 -2.90 3.42 -15.67
CA HIS A 305 -3.29 4.67 -16.34
C HIS A 305 -2.13 5.31 -17.12
N ARG A 306 -0.93 5.36 -16.52
CA ARG A 306 0.28 5.86 -17.16
C ARG A 306 0.65 5.05 -18.41
N THR A 307 0.55 3.73 -18.35
CA THR A 307 0.81 2.84 -19.51
C THR A 307 -0.10 3.19 -20.67
N ILE A 308 -1.40 3.36 -20.41
CA ILE A 308 -2.38 3.75 -21.43
C ILE A 308 -2.05 5.15 -22.00
N ARG A 309 -1.73 6.12 -21.15
CA ARG A 309 -1.33 7.49 -21.58
C ARG A 309 -0.07 7.49 -22.44
N LEU A 310 0.94 6.70 -22.08
CA LEU A 310 2.16 6.58 -22.87
C LEU A 310 1.91 5.86 -24.21
N THR A 311 0.96 4.92 -24.23
CA THR A 311 0.62 4.15 -25.44
C THR A 311 -0.18 4.98 -26.46
N PHE A 312 -1.17 5.75 -26.00
CA PHE A 312 -2.13 6.44 -26.87
C PHE A 312 -2.06 7.97 -26.84
N GLY A 313 -1.20 8.53 -25.99
CA GLY A 313 -1.08 9.96 -25.76
C GLY A 313 -1.92 10.44 -24.56
N ASN A 314 -1.69 11.69 -24.17
CA ASN A 314 -2.22 12.29 -22.94
C ASN A 314 -3.20 13.45 -23.21
N ILE A 315 -4.09 13.28 -24.20
CA ILE A 315 -4.99 14.35 -24.68
C ILE A 315 -6.48 14.06 -24.48
N LEU A 316 -6.87 12.80 -24.30
CA LEU A 316 -8.25 12.39 -24.08
C LEU A 316 -8.55 12.24 -22.59
N LYS A 317 -9.79 12.52 -22.20
CA LYS A 317 -10.27 12.26 -20.84
C LYS A 317 -10.48 10.76 -20.61
N SER A 318 -10.28 10.32 -19.37
CA SER A 318 -10.60 8.94 -18.96
C SER A 318 -12.05 8.86 -18.47
N VAL A 319 -12.62 7.66 -18.39
CA VAL A 319 -13.92 7.42 -17.75
C VAL A 319 -13.69 6.75 -16.40
N CYS A 320 -14.26 7.33 -15.34
CA CYS A 320 -14.35 6.72 -14.02
C CYS A 320 -15.78 6.25 -13.83
N PHE A 321 -16.01 4.94 -13.96
CA PHE A 321 -17.33 4.33 -13.90
C PHE A 321 -17.55 3.63 -12.56
N GLY A 322 -18.59 4.05 -11.85
CA GLY A 322 -18.88 3.65 -10.48
C GLY A 322 -18.21 4.51 -9.41
N TRP A 323 -18.58 4.22 -8.16
CA TRP A 323 -17.89 4.72 -6.98
C TRP A 323 -16.61 3.92 -6.76
N THR A 324 -15.52 4.35 -7.38
CA THR A 324 -14.19 3.76 -7.15
C THR A 324 -13.57 4.28 -5.87
N TYR A 325 -12.43 3.72 -5.47
CA TYR A 325 -11.60 4.26 -4.43
C TYR A 325 -11.23 5.72 -4.72
N VAL A 326 -11.24 6.55 -3.68
CA VAL A 326 -11.10 8.01 -3.80
C VAL A 326 -9.82 8.41 -4.55
N ASP A 327 -8.69 7.74 -4.27
CA ASP A 327 -7.44 8.06 -4.95
C ASP A 327 -7.43 7.60 -6.42
N THR A 328 -8.22 6.59 -6.81
CA THR A 328 -8.42 6.22 -8.23
C THR A 328 -9.10 7.37 -8.98
N MET A 329 -10.12 7.98 -8.38
CA MET A 329 -10.77 9.18 -8.95
C MET A 329 -9.74 10.30 -9.12
N LYS A 330 -8.89 10.53 -8.12
CA LYS A 330 -7.83 11.57 -8.17
C LYS A 330 -6.73 11.26 -9.18
N VAL A 331 -6.38 9.98 -9.38
CA VAL A 331 -5.45 9.59 -10.44
C VAL A 331 -6.01 9.99 -11.81
N LEU A 332 -7.25 9.63 -12.10
CA LEU A 332 -7.88 9.92 -13.38
C LEU A 332 -8.19 11.41 -13.59
N GLU A 333 -8.48 12.14 -12.52
CA GLU A 333 -8.73 13.58 -12.53
C GLU A 333 -7.44 14.40 -12.75
N LYS A 334 -6.36 14.05 -12.04
CA LYS A 334 -5.17 14.93 -11.96
C LYS A 334 -4.04 14.55 -12.90
N PHE A 335 -3.92 13.29 -13.32
CA PHE A 335 -2.80 12.82 -14.14
C PHE A 335 -3.16 12.75 -15.62
N GLY A 336 -3.50 13.89 -16.21
CA GLY A 336 -3.90 14.00 -17.61
C GLY A 336 -4.97 15.08 -17.79
N PRO A 337 -5.78 15.01 -18.86
CA PRO A 337 -6.83 15.98 -19.15
C PRO A 337 -8.08 15.93 -18.24
N GLY A 338 -8.09 15.03 -17.25
CA GLY A 338 -9.22 14.78 -16.37
C GLY A 338 -10.09 13.59 -16.78
N SER A 339 -11.25 13.46 -16.14
CA SER A 339 -12.14 12.31 -16.33
C SER A 339 -13.62 12.68 -16.42
N TYR A 340 -14.39 11.83 -17.10
CA TYR A 340 -15.85 11.77 -16.97
C TYR A 340 -16.18 10.85 -15.80
N PHE A 341 -16.93 11.36 -14.82
CA PHE A 341 -17.28 10.62 -13.61
C PHE A 341 -18.74 10.19 -13.62
N TYR A 342 -18.97 8.89 -13.46
CA TYR A 342 -20.29 8.28 -13.34
C TYR A 342 -20.37 7.51 -12.01
N GLY A 343 -20.74 8.17 -10.92
CA GLY A 343 -20.63 7.59 -9.56
C GLY A 343 -21.55 6.41 -9.24
N PHE A 344 -22.49 6.05 -10.11
CA PHE A 344 -23.38 4.91 -9.95
C PHE A 344 -23.04 3.77 -10.93
N ASN A 345 -23.09 2.52 -10.46
CA ASN A 345 -22.82 1.30 -11.25
C ASN A 345 -24.08 0.74 -11.95
N ASP A 346 -24.93 1.61 -12.50
CA ASP A 346 -26.24 1.22 -13.07
C ASP A 346 -26.30 1.35 -14.60
N GLU A 347 -27.32 0.74 -15.20
CA GLU A 347 -27.55 0.77 -16.65
C GLU A 347 -27.81 2.18 -17.18
N LYS A 348 -28.41 3.06 -16.37
CA LYS A 348 -28.67 4.44 -16.77
C LYS A 348 -27.35 5.19 -17.01
N ARG A 349 -26.32 4.98 -16.18
CA ARG A 349 -25.00 5.57 -16.42
C ARG A 349 -24.31 4.99 -17.65
N LEU A 350 -24.57 3.73 -18.00
CA LEU A 350 -24.10 3.16 -19.27
C LEU A 350 -24.82 3.77 -20.48
N ASP A 351 -26.12 4.07 -20.37
CA ASP A 351 -26.86 4.80 -21.41
C ASP A 351 -26.27 6.21 -21.63
N GLU A 352 -25.94 6.91 -20.55
CA GLU A 352 -25.32 8.25 -20.62
C GLU A 352 -23.91 8.21 -21.20
N LEU A 353 -23.10 7.19 -20.86
CA LEU A 353 -21.80 6.97 -21.46
C LEU A 353 -21.93 6.65 -22.96
N GLU A 354 -22.86 5.78 -23.33
CA GLU A 354 -23.11 5.43 -24.73
C GLU A 354 -23.54 6.65 -25.54
N ALA A 355 -24.44 7.49 -25.02
CA ALA A 355 -24.86 8.73 -25.66
C ALA A 355 -23.69 9.73 -25.85
N LEU A 356 -22.80 9.84 -24.86
CA LEU A 356 -21.58 10.64 -24.98
C LEU A 356 -20.71 10.16 -26.14
N LEU A 357 -20.47 8.84 -26.21
CA LEU A 357 -19.67 8.23 -27.27
C LEU A 357 -20.33 8.36 -28.66
N GLU A 358 -21.66 8.25 -28.74
CA GLU A 358 -22.45 8.45 -29.97
C GLU A 358 -22.38 9.89 -30.49
N SER A 359 -22.14 10.88 -29.62
CA SER A 359 -21.94 12.27 -30.03
C SER A 359 -20.61 12.52 -30.77
N GLY A 360 -19.72 11.53 -30.79
CA GLY A 360 -18.39 11.60 -31.39
C GLY A 360 -17.25 11.90 -30.39
N GLU A 361 -17.58 12.05 -29.10
CA GLU A 361 -16.58 12.17 -28.04
C GLU A 361 -15.74 10.88 -27.95
N ARG A 362 -14.42 11.04 -27.77
CA ARG A 362 -13.51 9.91 -27.58
C ARG A 362 -12.90 9.93 -26.19
N VAL A 363 -12.79 8.76 -25.59
CA VAL A 363 -12.21 8.60 -24.25
C VAL A 363 -10.89 7.83 -24.32
N LEU A 364 -9.99 8.12 -23.39
CA LEU A 364 -8.68 7.47 -23.30
C LEU A 364 -8.81 6.01 -22.88
N CYS A 365 -9.65 5.75 -21.89
CA CYS A 365 -9.88 4.47 -21.25
C CYS A 365 -11.07 4.54 -20.30
N LEU A 366 -11.55 3.39 -19.83
CA LEU A 366 -12.52 3.28 -18.75
C LEU A 366 -11.93 2.52 -17.56
N PHE A 367 -12.10 3.07 -16.35
CA PHE A 367 -11.76 2.44 -15.08
C PHE A 367 -13.03 2.18 -14.28
N CYS A 368 -13.14 0.99 -13.69
CA CYS A 368 -14.16 0.67 -12.70
C CYS A 368 -13.65 -0.34 -11.66
N GLU A 369 -14.41 -0.56 -10.59
CA GLU A 369 -14.14 -1.58 -9.59
C GLU A 369 -15.12 -2.74 -9.71
N PHE A 370 -14.67 -3.95 -9.39
CA PHE A 370 -15.52 -5.13 -9.38
C PHE A 370 -15.34 -5.96 -8.09
N PRO A 371 -16.32 -5.93 -7.16
CA PRO A 371 -17.38 -4.93 -7.04
C PRO A 371 -16.85 -3.62 -6.42
N SER A 372 -17.65 -2.55 -6.43
CA SER A 372 -17.27 -1.24 -5.89
C SER A 372 -17.10 -1.19 -4.37
N ASN A 373 -16.17 -0.39 -3.86
CA ASN A 373 -16.06 -0.03 -2.45
C ASN A 373 -16.76 1.33 -2.16
N PRO A 374 -17.75 1.44 -1.25
CA PRO A 374 -18.16 0.47 -0.23
C PRO A 374 -19.47 -0.27 -0.54
N LEU A 375 -20.19 0.10 -1.62
CA LEU A 375 -21.56 -0.37 -1.87
C LEU A 375 -21.66 -1.77 -2.48
N LEU A 376 -20.53 -2.32 -2.93
CA LEU A 376 -20.38 -3.67 -3.49
C LEU A 376 -21.26 -3.92 -4.72
N ASN A 377 -21.49 -2.89 -5.52
CA ASN A 377 -22.18 -3.03 -6.79
C ASN A 377 -21.22 -3.57 -7.86
N ALA A 378 -21.72 -4.49 -8.68
CA ALA A 378 -20.99 -5.06 -9.81
C ALA A 378 -21.45 -4.39 -11.13
N PRO A 379 -20.59 -3.60 -11.81
CA PRO A 379 -20.95 -3.01 -13.10
C PRO A 379 -21.16 -4.09 -14.18
N ASN A 380 -21.97 -3.78 -15.19
CA ASN A 380 -22.22 -4.69 -16.32
C ASN A 380 -21.01 -4.73 -17.26
N LEU A 381 -20.06 -5.62 -16.97
CA LEU A 381 -18.83 -5.77 -17.75
C LEU A 381 -19.08 -6.23 -19.19
N ASP A 382 -20.14 -7.00 -19.46
CA ASP A 382 -20.52 -7.40 -20.82
C ASP A 382 -20.91 -6.20 -21.67
N ARG A 383 -21.67 -5.25 -21.11
CA ARG A 383 -22.04 -4.01 -21.79
C ARG A 383 -20.85 -3.07 -21.94
N ILE A 384 -20.02 -2.94 -20.90
CA ILE A 384 -18.78 -2.14 -20.95
C ILE A 384 -17.84 -2.65 -22.05
N ARG A 385 -17.65 -3.98 -22.16
CA ARG A 385 -16.83 -4.60 -23.20
C ARG A 385 -17.34 -4.29 -24.61
N LYS A 386 -18.66 -4.36 -24.84
CA LYS A 386 -19.28 -3.99 -26.13
C LYS A 386 -19.06 -2.52 -26.48
N LEU A 387 -19.20 -1.61 -25.51
CA LEU A 387 -18.94 -0.18 -25.72
C LEU A 387 -17.46 0.06 -26.04
N SER A 388 -16.57 -0.55 -25.27
CA SER A 388 -15.13 -0.53 -25.52
C SER A 388 -14.81 -0.98 -26.94
N GLU A 389 -15.38 -2.10 -27.40
CA GLU A 389 -15.18 -2.62 -28.76
C GLU A 389 -15.65 -1.65 -29.85
N LYS A 390 -16.88 -1.14 -29.70
CA LYS A 390 -17.53 -0.23 -30.66
C LYS A 390 -16.79 1.11 -30.80
N TYR A 391 -16.29 1.67 -29.69
CA TYR A 391 -15.71 3.02 -29.66
C TYR A 391 -14.20 3.07 -29.43
N ASP A 392 -13.53 1.91 -29.44
CA ASP A 392 -12.06 1.76 -29.40
C ASP A 392 -11.37 2.43 -28.20
N PHE A 393 -11.71 2.00 -26.98
CA PHE A 393 -10.98 2.39 -25.76
C PHE A 393 -10.68 1.16 -24.87
N PRO A 394 -9.54 1.10 -24.15
CA PRO A 394 -9.25 0.03 -23.21
C PRO A 394 -10.05 0.13 -21.90
N VAL A 395 -10.28 -1.02 -21.27
CA VAL A 395 -10.98 -1.16 -19.98
C VAL A 395 -9.99 -1.65 -18.91
N VAL A 396 -10.00 -0.98 -17.76
CA VAL A 396 -9.27 -1.36 -16.56
C VAL A 396 -10.24 -1.67 -15.43
N VAL A 397 -10.08 -2.83 -14.79
CA VAL A 397 -10.84 -3.19 -13.59
C VAL A 397 -9.91 -3.34 -12.40
N ASP A 398 -10.25 -2.66 -11.30
CA ASP A 398 -9.72 -2.97 -9.98
C ASP A 398 -10.61 -4.04 -9.31
N GLU A 399 -10.03 -5.23 -9.12
CA GLU A 399 -10.71 -6.38 -8.52
C GLU A 399 -10.35 -6.60 -7.04
N THR A 400 -9.70 -5.63 -6.40
CA THR A 400 -9.21 -5.74 -5.00
C THR A 400 -10.26 -6.27 -4.04
N VAL A 401 -11.49 -5.76 -4.15
CA VAL A 401 -12.61 -6.15 -3.28
C VAL A 401 -13.19 -7.49 -3.69
N GLY A 402 -13.27 -7.74 -5.01
CA GLY A 402 -13.77 -8.99 -5.56
C GLY A 402 -12.92 -10.15 -5.08
N ASN A 403 -11.59 -9.95 -5.06
CA ASN A 403 -10.57 -10.98 -4.86
C ASN A 403 -10.60 -11.98 -6.02
N PHE A 404 -9.47 -12.17 -6.72
CA PHE A 404 -9.36 -13.07 -7.86
C PHE A 404 -9.51 -14.58 -7.52
N VAL A 405 -9.70 -14.93 -6.24
CA VAL A 405 -10.21 -16.26 -5.86
C VAL A 405 -11.73 -16.38 -6.09
N ASN A 406 -12.46 -15.27 -5.93
CA ASN A 406 -13.91 -15.26 -5.97
C ASN A 406 -14.48 -14.86 -7.33
N VAL A 407 -13.80 -13.97 -8.05
CA VAL A 407 -14.26 -13.45 -9.34
C VAL A 407 -13.16 -13.54 -10.38
N GLU A 408 -13.55 -13.77 -11.63
CA GLU A 408 -12.67 -13.69 -12.79
C GLU A 408 -13.21 -12.66 -13.79
N VAL A 409 -12.49 -11.56 -13.91
CA VAL A 409 -12.86 -10.39 -14.72
C VAL A 409 -11.91 -10.15 -15.88
N LEU A 410 -10.71 -10.75 -15.88
CA LEU A 410 -9.69 -10.58 -16.91
C LEU A 410 -10.21 -10.87 -18.32
N PRO A 411 -11.05 -11.90 -18.58
CA PRO A 411 -11.62 -12.13 -19.91
C PRO A 411 -12.44 -10.96 -20.47
N MET A 412 -12.93 -10.06 -19.62
CA MET A 412 -13.80 -8.95 -20.01
C MET A 412 -13.06 -7.63 -20.20
N VAL A 413 -11.77 -7.56 -19.87
CA VAL A 413 -11.03 -6.29 -19.76
C VAL A 413 -9.64 -6.37 -20.34
N ASP A 414 -8.98 -5.23 -20.50
CA ASP A 414 -7.65 -5.14 -21.09
C ASP A 414 -6.54 -5.21 -20.02
N ILE A 415 -6.80 -4.62 -18.85
CA ILE A 415 -5.88 -4.63 -17.70
C ILE A 415 -6.70 -4.88 -16.43
N VAL A 416 -6.18 -5.72 -15.55
CA VAL A 416 -6.69 -5.89 -14.19
C VAL A 416 -5.66 -5.37 -13.19
N VAL A 417 -6.12 -4.64 -12.18
CA VAL A 417 -5.27 -4.20 -11.07
C VAL A 417 -5.80 -4.73 -9.73
N SER A 418 -4.91 -4.97 -8.78
CA SER A 418 -5.27 -5.45 -7.45
C SER A 418 -4.35 -4.87 -6.38
N SER A 419 -4.91 -4.51 -5.22
CA SER A 419 -4.12 -4.18 -4.03
C SER A 419 -3.77 -5.44 -3.26
N LEU A 420 -2.51 -5.85 -3.37
CA LEU A 420 -1.95 -7.01 -2.64
C LEU A 420 -1.78 -6.72 -1.14
N THR A 421 -1.87 -5.45 -0.72
CA THR A 421 -1.95 -5.02 0.69
C THR A 421 -3.10 -5.65 1.47
N LYS A 422 -4.20 -6.00 0.77
CA LYS A 422 -5.46 -6.42 1.38
C LYS A 422 -5.44 -7.92 1.65
N VAL A 423 -6.49 -8.64 1.27
CA VAL A 423 -6.69 -10.07 1.59
C VAL A 423 -5.52 -10.96 1.14
N PHE A 424 -4.83 -10.57 0.06
CA PHE A 424 -3.65 -11.28 -0.41
C PHE A 424 -2.52 -11.30 0.64
N SER A 425 -2.23 -10.17 1.28
CA SER A 425 -1.31 -10.12 2.42
C SER A 425 -2.00 -10.55 3.72
N GLY A 426 -3.16 -9.97 4.07
CA GLY A 426 -3.93 -10.32 5.26
C GLY A 426 -3.37 -9.78 6.59
N ASP A 427 -2.06 -9.59 6.69
CA ASP A 427 -1.39 -9.25 7.96
C ASP A 427 -1.33 -7.73 8.25
N SER A 428 -1.78 -6.88 7.31
CA SER A 428 -1.81 -5.43 7.50
C SER A 428 -0.44 -4.82 7.87
N ASN A 429 0.65 -5.38 7.32
CA ASN A 429 2.02 -4.95 7.61
C ASN A 429 2.87 -4.65 6.34
N VAL A 430 2.32 -4.80 5.14
CA VAL A 430 3.06 -4.58 3.87
C VAL A 430 2.15 -3.95 2.83
N LEU A 431 2.69 -2.98 2.08
CA LEU A 431 2.03 -2.41 0.92
C LEU A 431 2.53 -3.09 -0.35
N SER A 432 1.62 -3.43 -1.27
CA SER A 432 1.94 -3.86 -2.62
C SER A 432 0.69 -3.82 -3.51
N GLY A 433 0.91 -3.83 -4.82
CA GLY A 433 -0.12 -3.95 -5.84
C GLY A 433 0.36 -4.80 -7.01
N SER A 434 -0.59 -5.29 -7.80
CA SER A 434 -0.32 -5.98 -9.06
C SER A 434 -1.12 -5.38 -10.20
N MET A 435 -0.54 -5.47 -11.39
CA MET A 435 -1.23 -5.27 -12.65
C MET A 435 -1.06 -6.54 -13.50
N VAL A 436 -2.17 -7.04 -14.05
CA VAL A 436 -2.20 -8.19 -14.96
C VAL A 436 -2.68 -7.70 -16.32
N LEU A 437 -1.87 -7.94 -17.35
CA LEU A 437 -2.19 -7.59 -18.72
C LEU A 437 -2.93 -8.76 -19.39
N ASN A 438 -4.08 -8.50 -20.02
CA ASN A 438 -4.83 -9.56 -20.70
C ASN A 438 -4.14 -9.93 -22.03
N PRO A 439 -3.64 -11.18 -22.22
CA PRO A 439 -3.04 -11.63 -23.48
C PRO A 439 -4.00 -11.56 -24.68
N HIS A 440 -5.31 -11.61 -24.43
CA HIS A 440 -6.35 -11.49 -25.45
C HIS A 440 -6.79 -10.05 -25.73
N SER A 441 -6.22 -9.05 -25.03
CA SER A 441 -6.47 -7.65 -25.35
C SER A 441 -5.98 -7.34 -26.77
N ARG A 442 -6.81 -6.66 -27.57
CA ARG A 442 -6.37 -6.13 -28.88
C ARG A 442 -5.26 -5.08 -28.78
N TYR A 443 -5.01 -4.55 -27.58
CA TYR A 443 -3.93 -3.60 -27.30
C TYR A 443 -2.69 -4.27 -26.70
N TYR A 444 -2.71 -5.59 -26.46
CA TYR A 444 -1.67 -6.32 -25.74
C TYR A 444 -0.25 -5.99 -26.20
N SER A 445 0.01 -6.09 -27.51
CA SER A 445 1.35 -5.83 -28.07
C SER A 445 1.84 -4.39 -27.85
N LYS A 446 0.93 -3.41 -27.89
CA LYS A 446 1.26 -2.00 -27.64
C LYS A 446 1.54 -1.76 -26.16
N PHE A 447 0.67 -2.27 -25.27
CA PHE A 447 0.88 -2.18 -23.82
C PHE A 447 2.15 -2.89 -23.39
N LYS A 448 2.41 -4.08 -23.93
CA LYS A 448 3.62 -4.85 -23.64
C LYS A 448 4.87 -4.06 -24.03
N LYS A 449 4.92 -3.51 -25.25
CA LYS A 449 6.02 -2.65 -25.69
C LYS A 449 6.22 -1.44 -24.75
N THR A 450 5.15 -0.74 -24.40
CA THR A 450 5.25 0.41 -23.50
C THR A 450 5.76 0.00 -22.11
N LEU A 451 5.34 -1.14 -21.59
CA LEU A 451 5.80 -1.67 -20.32
C LEU A 451 7.27 -2.12 -20.38
N ASP A 452 7.69 -2.80 -21.45
CA ASP A 452 9.08 -3.22 -21.64
C ASP A 452 10.04 -2.00 -21.68
N GLU A 453 9.57 -0.85 -22.17
CA GLU A 453 10.34 0.40 -22.25
C GLU A 453 10.30 1.24 -20.94
N ASN A 454 9.26 1.12 -20.11
CA ASN A 454 8.97 2.10 -19.05
C ASN A 454 8.69 1.51 -17.66
N TYR A 455 8.53 0.20 -17.51
CA TYR A 455 8.28 -0.44 -16.22
C TYR A 455 9.57 -0.53 -15.39
N GLU A 456 9.46 -0.13 -14.14
CA GLU A 456 10.51 -0.31 -13.13
C GLU A 456 9.95 -1.16 -11.99
N ASP A 457 10.65 -2.23 -11.62
CA ASP A 457 10.31 -3.03 -10.44
C ASP A 457 10.68 -2.27 -9.16
N ASN A 458 9.73 -1.45 -8.70
CA ASN A 458 9.87 -0.62 -7.50
C ASN A 458 9.35 -1.29 -6.23
N LEU A 459 8.89 -2.55 -6.29
CA LEU A 459 8.57 -3.31 -5.09
C LEU A 459 9.88 -3.65 -4.36
N PHE A 460 10.07 -3.06 -3.18
CA PHE A 460 11.29 -3.25 -2.40
C PHE A 460 11.45 -4.72 -1.95
N ASP A 461 12.69 -5.20 -1.92
CA ASP A 461 12.99 -6.62 -1.75
C ASP A 461 12.49 -7.20 -0.43
N LEU A 462 12.66 -6.48 0.69
CA LEU A 462 12.13 -6.92 1.99
C LEU A 462 10.60 -6.83 2.06
N ASP A 463 9.96 -5.94 1.28
CA ASP A 463 8.50 -5.94 1.15
C ASP A 463 8.03 -7.13 0.31
N ALA A 464 8.74 -7.50 -0.76
CA ALA A 464 8.43 -8.68 -1.56
C ALA A 464 8.53 -9.98 -0.76
N LEU A 465 9.58 -10.13 0.07
CA LEU A 465 9.75 -11.29 0.95
C LEU A 465 8.67 -11.35 2.03
N THR A 466 8.32 -10.21 2.62
CA THR A 466 7.21 -10.13 3.57
C THR A 466 5.90 -10.54 2.90
N LEU A 467 5.61 -9.98 1.73
CA LEU A 467 4.39 -10.26 0.99
C LEU A 467 4.31 -11.72 0.56
N GLU A 468 5.43 -12.33 0.14
CA GLU A 468 5.48 -13.76 -0.18
C GLU A 468 5.05 -14.59 1.02
N ARG A 469 5.66 -14.36 2.19
CA ARG A 469 5.33 -15.09 3.44
C ARG A 469 3.86 -14.95 3.80
N ASN A 470 3.35 -13.72 3.80
CA ASN A 470 1.99 -13.38 4.20
C ASN A 470 0.91 -13.98 3.26
N SER A 471 1.25 -14.25 2.00
CA SER A 471 0.30 -14.72 0.99
C SER A 471 0.25 -16.23 0.82
N ARG A 472 0.99 -17.01 1.61
CA ARG A 472 1.05 -18.48 1.46
C ARG A 472 -0.28 -19.18 1.71
N ASP A 473 -1.08 -18.66 2.62
CA ASP A 473 -2.40 -19.18 3.02
C ASP A 473 -3.57 -18.35 2.46
N PHE A 474 -3.30 -17.44 1.51
CA PHE A 474 -4.29 -16.50 0.97
C PHE A 474 -5.58 -17.18 0.44
N GLU A 475 -5.48 -18.28 -0.30
CA GLU A 475 -6.67 -18.99 -0.81
C GLU A 475 -7.52 -19.58 0.32
N TYR A 476 -6.87 -20.19 1.33
CA TYR A 476 -7.56 -20.73 2.50
C TYR A 476 -8.24 -19.61 3.29
N ARG A 477 -7.51 -18.52 3.53
CA ARG A 477 -8.01 -17.30 4.17
C ARG A 477 -9.24 -16.75 3.47
N ALA A 478 -9.19 -16.61 2.14
CA ALA A 478 -10.31 -16.12 1.36
C ALA A 478 -11.58 -16.96 1.56
N LYS A 479 -11.45 -18.29 1.60
CA LYS A 479 -12.59 -19.21 1.84
C LYS A 479 -13.21 -19.02 3.23
N VAL A 480 -12.38 -18.91 4.28
CA VAL A 480 -12.85 -18.66 5.65
C VAL A 480 -13.55 -17.30 5.73
N ILE A 481 -12.94 -16.26 5.18
CA ILE A 481 -13.48 -14.90 5.14
C ILE A 481 -14.82 -14.86 4.41
N ASN A 482 -14.95 -15.51 3.25
CA ASN A 482 -16.21 -15.56 2.51
C ASN A 482 -17.36 -16.14 3.35
N ARG A 483 -17.11 -17.28 4.02
CA ARG A 483 -18.11 -17.93 4.87
C ARG A 483 -18.50 -17.04 6.05
N ASN A 484 -17.52 -16.48 6.74
CA ASN A 484 -17.76 -15.58 7.87
C ASN A 484 -18.52 -14.32 7.45
N ALA A 485 -18.15 -13.71 6.32
CA ALA A 485 -18.79 -12.50 5.81
C ALA A 485 -20.25 -12.75 5.39
N GLU A 486 -20.52 -13.88 4.72
CA GLU A 486 -21.88 -14.24 4.36
C GLU A 486 -22.75 -14.49 5.60
N MET A 487 -22.24 -15.20 6.60
CA MET A 487 -22.94 -15.41 7.88
C MET A 487 -23.29 -14.07 8.57
N ILE A 488 -22.35 -13.13 8.63
CA ILE A 488 -22.59 -11.80 9.22
C ILE A 488 -23.54 -10.95 8.36
N ALA A 489 -23.43 -11.03 7.03
CA ALA A 489 -24.34 -10.34 6.12
C ALA A 489 -25.78 -10.84 6.30
N ASP A 490 -25.98 -12.15 6.43
CA ASP A 490 -27.28 -12.78 6.65
C ASP A 490 -27.89 -12.32 7.99
N LEU A 491 -27.10 -12.35 9.09
CA LEU A 491 -27.52 -11.85 10.41
C LEU A 491 -27.97 -10.38 10.35
N LEU A 492 -27.19 -9.52 9.70
CA LEU A 492 -27.51 -8.10 9.57
C LEU A 492 -28.73 -7.85 8.68
N HIS A 493 -28.87 -8.63 7.60
CA HIS A 493 -29.97 -8.48 6.64
C HIS A 493 -31.33 -8.77 7.28
N GLU A 494 -31.40 -9.73 8.19
CA GLU A 494 -32.63 -10.12 8.89
C GLU A 494 -32.98 -9.20 10.07
N HIS A 495 -32.04 -8.36 10.54
CA HIS A 495 -32.22 -7.60 11.76
C HIS A 495 -33.18 -6.40 11.60
N PRO A 496 -34.17 -6.21 12.49
CA PRO A 496 -35.24 -5.20 12.31
C PRO A 496 -34.77 -3.74 12.35
N LYS A 497 -33.63 -3.43 12.96
CA LYS A 497 -33.04 -2.07 12.96
C LYS A 497 -32.29 -1.74 11.66
N VAL A 498 -31.94 -2.75 10.86
CA VAL A 498 -31.17 -2.56 9.62
C VAL A 498 -32.10 -2.12 8.50
N LYS A 499 -31.70 -1.09 7.76
CA LYS A 499 -32.39 -0.58 6.56
C LYS A 499 -31.90 -1.29 5.32
N ARG A 500 -30.59 -1.50 5.20
CA ARG A 500 -29.97 -2.12 4.04
C ARG A 500 -28.62 -2.74 4.41
N VAL A 501 -28.37 -3.93 3.86
CA VAL A 501 -27.04 -4.52 3.77
C VAL A 501 -26.58 -4.43 2.32
N HIS A 502 -25.41 -3.84 2.12
CA HIS A 502 -24.67 -3.87 0.88
C HIS A 502 -23.72 -5.05 0.92
N TYR A 503 -24.07 -6.10 0.17
CA TYR A 503 -23.29 -7.32 0.00
C TYR A 503 -23.72 -7.93 -1.34
N PRO A 504 -22.81 -8.47 -2.18
CA PRO A 504 -23.16 -8.90 -3.54
C PRO A 504 -24.38 -9.82 -3.63
N LYS A 505 -24.55 -10.75 -2.68
CA LYS A 505 -25.72 -11.64 -2.52
C LYS A 505 -27.06 -10.91 -2.48
N TYR A 506 -27.10 -9.69 -1.95
CA TYR A 506 -28.32 -8.89 -1.73
C TYR A 506 -28.42 -7.66 -2.63
N ASN A 507 -27.37 -7.35 -3.40
CA ASN A 507 -27.35 -6.17 -4.24
C ASN A 507 -28.16 -6.39 -5.52
N PRO A 508 -28.85 -5.35 -6.05
CA PRO A 508 -29.55 -5.44 -7.34
C PRO A 508 -28.65 -5.82 -8.52
N SER A 509 -27.36 -5.48 -8.44
CA SER A 509 -26.33 -5.87 -9.42
C SER A 509 -25.79 -7.30 -9.21
N GLY A 510 -26.36 -8.08 -8.29
CA GLY A 510 -26.01 -9.47 -8.02
C GLY A 510 -25.89 -10.35 -9.27
N PRO A 511 -26.78 -10.26 -10.28
CA PRO A 511 -26.62 -11.00 -11.53
C PRO A 511 -25.32 -10.71 -12.28
N ASN A 512 -24.84 -9.46 -12.27
CA ASN A 512 -23.55 -9.10 -12.87
C ASN A 512 -22.38 -9.72 -12.09
N PHE A 513 -22.49 -9.74 -10.75
CA PHE A 513 -21.51 -10.41 -9.89
C PHE A 513 -21.44 -11.91 -10.17
N GLU A 514 -22.60 -12.59 -10.18
CA GLU A 514 -22.70 -14.02 -10.46
C GLU A 514 -22.11 -14.40 -11.82
N ALA A 515 -22.30 -13.56 -12.83
CA ALA A 515 -21.74 -13.81 -14.17
C ALA A 515 -20.21 -13.88 -14.19
N ARG A 516 -19.53 -13.28 -13.20
CA ARG A 516 -18.07 -13.28 -13.06
C ARG A 516 -17.57 -14.11 -11.88
N ARG A 517 -18.45 -14.66 -11.05
CA ARG A 517 -18.07 -15.46 -9.88
C ARG A 517 -17.44 -16.77 -10.34
N THR A 518 -16.30 -17.13 -9.76
CA THR A 518 -15.64 -18.41 -10.03
C THR A 518 -16.48 -19.56 -9.46
N ALA A 519 -16.30 -20.78 -9.98
CA ALA A 519 -17.09 -21.94 -9.56
C ALA A 519 -17.05 -22.21 -8.04
N ASN A 520 -15.90 -21.94 -7.41
CA ASN A 520 -15.67 -22.10 -5.98
C ASN A 520 -15.60 -20.76 -5.22
N GLY A 521 -15.96 -19.65 -5.89
CA GLY A 521 -15.84 -18.31 -5.36
C GLY A 521 -16.98 -17.95 -4.40
N GLY A 522 -16.67 -17.18 -3.36
CA GLY A 522 -17.67 -16.56 -2.49
C GLY A 522 -18.01 -15.13 -2.90
N TYR A 523 -18.72 -14.41 -2.03
CA TYR A 523 -19.11 -13.01 -2.27
C TYR A 523 -18.10 -11.98 -1.70
N GLY A 524 -16.96 -12.44 -1.19
CA GLY A 524 -15.92 -11.59 -0.60
C GLY A 524 -16.09 -11.33 0.89
N GLY A 525 -15.09 -10.67 1.47
CA GLY A 525 -15.02 -10.39 2.91
C GLY A 525 -15.57 -9.04 3.36
N LEU A 526 -16.01 -8.21 2.42
CA LEU A 526 -16.44 -6.84 2.69
C LEU A 526 -17.97 -6.79 2.65
N LEU A 527 -18.57 -6.07 3.59
CA LEU A 527 -19.98 -5.72 3.58
C LEU A 527 -20.17 -4.33 4.18
N SER A 528 -21.27 -3.66 3.83
CA SER A 528 -21.64 -2.40 4.47
C SER A 528 -23.07 -2.45 4.97
N VAL A 529 -23.35 -1.80 6.09
CA VAL A 529 -24.68 -1.76 6.70
C VAL A 529 -25.14 -0.33 6.90
N VAL A 530 -26.41 -0.10 6.60
CA VAL A 530 -27.12 1.16 6.85
C VAL A 530 -28.30 0.85 7.76
N PHE A 531 -28.42 1.60 8.85
CA PHE A 531 -29.50 1.45 9.83
C PHE A 531 -30.70 2.34 9.47
N LYS A 532 -31.88 2.01 10.01
CA LYS A 532 -33.08 2.84 9.83
C LYS A 532 -32.94 4.19 10.54
N ASN A 533 -32.28 4.20 11.70
CA ASN A 533 -31.95 5.42 12.43
C ASN A 533 -30.43 5.63 12.44
N PRO A 534 -29.93 6.84 12.12
CA PRO A 534 -28.51 7.19 12.20
C PRO A 534 -27.84 6.89 13.55
N ASP A 535 -28.54 7.18 14.66
CA ASP A 535 -28.02 6.93 16.01
C ASP A 535 -27.73 5.45 16.28
N ASP A 536 -28.47 4.53 15.64
CA ASP A 536 -28.24 3.11 15.78
C ASP A 536 -26.91 2.71 15.10
N ALA A 537 -26.53 3.37 14.00
CA ALA A 537 -25.24 3.13 13.35
C ALA A 537 -24.06 3.56 14.23
N ILE A 538 -24.18 4.73 14.90
CA ILE A 538 -23.16 5.24 15.82
C ILE A 538 -23.01 4.29 17.02
N LYS A 539 -24.13 3.90 17.64
CA LYS A 539 -24.13 2.96 18.78
C LYS A 539 -23.59 1.59 18.39
N PHE A 540 -24.01 1.06 17.24
CA PHE A 540 -23.50 -0.19 16.70
C PHE A 540 -21.99 -0.13 16.51
N TYR A 541 -21.49 0.91 15.82
CA TYR A 541 -20.06 1.07 15.61
C TYR A 541 -19.30 1.18 16.92
N ASP A 542 -19.73 2.01 17.86
CA ASP A 542 -19.05 2.20 19.14
C ASP A 542 -19.03 0.92 20.00
N THR A 543 -20.10 0.12 19.93
CA THR A 543 -20.26 -1.12 20.72
C THR A 543 -19.56 -2.32 20.10
N LEU A 544 -19.42 -2.36 18.77
CA LEU A 544 -18.83 -3.49 18.05
C LEU A 544 -17.37 -3.73 18.48
N LYS A 545 -17.10 -4.90 19.06
CA LYS A 545 -15.78 -5.27 19.61
C LYS A 545 -14.89 -5.95 18.57
N VAL A 546 -14.62 -5.24 17.49
CA VAL A 546 -13.68 -5.64 16.43
C VAL A 546 -12.60 -4.57 16.28
N ALA A 547 -11.55 -4.83 15.50
CA ALA A 547 -10.57 -3.80 15.19
C ALA A 547 -11.26 -2.67 14.39
N LYS A 548 -10.82 -1.42 14.59
CA LYS A 548 -11.50 -0.25 13.99
C LYS A 548 -10.49 0.68 13.35
N GLY A 549 -10.59 0.88 12.04
CA GLY A 549 -9.61 1.67 11.29
C GLY A 549 -9.89 1.69 9.78
N PRO A 550 -9.11 2.47 9.00
CA PRO A 550 -9.44 2.79 7.60
C PRO A 550 -9.20 1.65 6.59
N SER A 551 -8.45 0.60 6.96
CA SER A 551 -8.08 -0.51 6.06
C SER A 551 -9.20 -1.58 5.91
N LEU A 552 -8.90 -2.64 5.16
CA LEU A 552 -9.77 -3.80 4.90
C LEU A 552 -8.94 -5.01 4.45
N GLY A 553 -9.57 -6.18 4.33
CA GLY A 553 -9.00 -7.41 3.78
C GLY A 553 -7.89 -7.97 4.67
N THR A 554 -8.17 -8.13 5.96
CA THR A 554 -7.21 -8.59 6.97
C THR A 554 -7.59 -9.95 7.53
N ASN A 555 -6.67 -10.59 8.26
CA ASN A 555 -6.94 -11.87 8.96
C ASN A 555 -7.93 -11.71 10.13
N PHE A 556 -8.21 -10.47 10.52
CA PHE A 556 -9.13 -10.05 11.57
C PHE A 556 -10.19 -9.12 11.01
N THR A 557 -11.30 -8.99 11.72
CA THR A 557 -12.42 -8.14 11.36
C THR A 557 -12.10 -6.69 11.65
N LEU A 558 -12.33 -5.83 10.66
CA LEU A 558 -12.17 -4.38 10.71
C LEU A 558 -13.50 -3.67 10.45
N ALA A 559 -13.84 -2.68 11.24
CA ALA A 559 -14.99 -1.80 10.99
C ALA A 559 -14.57 -0.33 10.83
N SER A 560 -15.34 0.43 10.05
CA SER A 560 -15.12 1.86 9.85
C SER A 560 -16.40 2.59 9.44
N PRO A 561 -16.66 3.82 9.92
CA PRO A 561 -17.70 4.69 9.38
C PRO A 561 -17.20 5.28 8.04
N TYR A 562 -17.40 4.53 6.95
CA TYR A 562 -16.71 4.78 5.68
C TYR A 562 -16.93 6.19 5.15
N ALA A 563 -18.18 6.67 5.14
CA ALA A 563 -18.51 7.98 4.60
C ALA A 563 -17.79 9.10 5.38
N VAL A 564 -17.77 8.99 6.71
CA VAL A 564 -17.04 9.92 7.58
C VAL A 564 -15.54 9.88 7.27
N LEU A 565 -14.92 8.70 7.18
CA LEU A 565 -13.47 8.61 6.95
C LEU A 565 -13.02 8.97 5.54
N ALA A 566 -13.82 8.70 4.51
CA ALA A 566 -13.40 8.87 3.12
C ALA A 566 -13.86 10.21 2.53
N HIS A 567 -14.97 10.76 3.03
CA HIS A 567 -15.71 11.85 2.41
C HIS A 567 -16.20 12.89 3.43
N PHE A 568 -15.50 13.06 4.56
CA PHE A 568 -15.92 13.93 5.67
C PHE A 568 -16.37 15.33 5.23
N ASN A 569 -15.56 15.96 4.37
CA ASN A 569 -15.80 17.32 3.90
C ASN A 569 -16.75 17.40 2.69
N GLU A 570 -17.27 16.26 2.23
CA GLU A 570 -18.06 16.13 1.00
C GLU A 570 -19.21 15.11 1.12
N LEU A 571 -19.75 14.91 2.33
CA LEU A 571 -20.79 13.91 2.61
C LEU A 571 -22.04 14.09 1.73
N ASP A 572 -22.53 15.32 1.59
CA ASP A 572 -23.70 15.64 0.75
C ASP A 572 -23.45 15.27 -0.72
N TRP A 573 -22.23 15.52 -1.21
CA TRP A 573 -21.84 15.17 -2.56
C TRP A 573 -21.73 13.65 -2.72
N ALA A 574 -21.13 12.95 -1.76
CA ALA A 574 -21.00 11.50 -1.79
C ALA A 574 -22.37 10.78 -1.78
N GLU A 575 -23.32 11.30 -1.02
CA GLU A 575 -24.70 10.81 -1.02
C GLU A 575 -25.37 11.04 -2.39
N GLN A 576 -25.28 12.26 -2.93
CA GLN A 576 -25.95 12.61 -4.19
C GLN A 576 -25.33 11.96 -5.43
N ALA A 577 -23.99 11.90 -5.49
CA ALA A 577 -23.25 11.45 -6.66
C ALA A 577 -22.98 9.95 -6.67
N GLY A 578 -23.01 9.28 -5.51
CA GLY A 578 -22.69 7.86 -5.36
C GLY A 578 -23.68 7.03 -4.55
N GLY A 579 -24.66 7.66 -3.90
CA GLY A 579 -25.56 6.96 -2.97
C GLY A 579 -24.87 6.51 -1.69
N ILE A 580 -23.79 7.17 -1.28
CA ILE A 580 -23.05 6.84 -0.06
C ILE A 580 -23.77 7.46 1.15
N ASP A 581 -24.45 6.63 1.94
CA ASP A 581 -25.12 7.09 3.16
C ASP A 581 -24.10 7.62 4.19
N PRO A 582 -24.27 8.84 4.75
CA PRO A 582 -23.34 9.42 5.73
C PRO A 582 -23.12 8.58 6.98
N HIS A 583 -24.06 7.68 7.31
CA HIS A 583 -24.01 6.80 8.46
C HIS A 583 -23.69 5.34 8.11
N LEU A 584 -23.19 5.09 6.89
CA LEU A 584 -22.78 3.76 6.46
C LEU A 584 -21.59 3.24 7.28
N VAL A 585 -21.78 2.06 7.88
CA VAL A 585 -20.71 1.32 8.56
C VAL A 585 -20.22 0.22 7.62
N ARG A 586 -18.95 0.31 7.23
CA ARG A 586 -18.27 -0.71 6.42
C ARG A 586 -17.56 -1.69 7.35
N ILE A 587 -17.72 -2.97 7.08
CA ILE A 587 -17.15 -4.09 7.83
C ILE A 587 -16.38 -4.98 6.87
N SER A 588 -15.10 -5.20 7.16
CA SER A 588 -14.26 -6.19 6.51
C SER A 588 -14.09 -7.36 7.46
N VAL A 589 -14.79 -8.46 7.22
CA VAL A 589 -14.79 -9.64 8.08
C VAL A 589 -13.50 -10.45 7.92
N GLY A 590 -12.96 -10.93 9.03
CA GLY A 590 -11.72 -11.70 9.12
C GLY A 590 -11.94 -13.20 9.35
N MET A 591 -10.94 -13.83 9.94
CA MET A 591 -10.86 -15.27 10.18
C MET A 591 -11.17 -15.67 11.63
N GLU A 592 -11.76 -14.80 12.42
CA GLU A 592 -12.18 -15.14 13.79
C GLU A 592 -13.17 -16.33 13.79
N PRO A 593 -13.23 -17.10 14.90
CA PRO A 593 -14.21 -18.17 15.04
C PRO A 593 -15.66 -17.66 14.86
N GLU A 594 -16.48 -18.44 14.15
CA GLU A 594 -17.87 -18.06 13.82
C GLU A 594 -18.69 -17.69 15.05
N ASP A 595 -18.70 -18.54 16.09
CA ASP A 595 -19.43 -18.30 17.34
C ASP A 595 -19.00 -16.99 18.03
N HIS A 596 -17.72 -16.62 17.91
CA HIS A 596 -17.21 -15.37 18.45
C HIS A 596 -17.72 -14.17 17.66
N LEU A 597 -17.66 -14.24 16.33
CA LEU A 597 -18.18 -13.18 15.46
C LEU A 597 -19.68 -12.98 15.67
N LEU A 598 -20.48 -14.05 15.66
CA LEU A 598 -21.92 -13.97 15.90
C LEU A 598 -22.21 -13.26 17.22
N LYS A 599 -21.57 -13.70 18.32
CA LYS A 599 -21.73 -13.08 19.63
C LYS A 599 -21.37 -11.59 19.63
N VAL A 600 -20.24 -11.21 19.01
CA VAL A 600 -19.79 -9.81 18.96
C VAL A 600 -20.78 -8.93 18.19
N PHE A 601 -21.34 -9.43 17.08
CA PHE A 601 -22.31 -8.69 16.27
C PHE A 601 -23.70 -8.63 16.93
N GLU A 602 -24.17 -9.72 17.54
CA GLU A 602 -25.42 -9.76 18.32
C GLU A 602 -25.38 -8.79 19.51
N GLU A 603 -24.27 -8.76 20.25
CA GLU A 603 -24.05 -7.79 21.34
C GLU A 603 -24.11 -6.34 20.83
N ALA A 604 -23.59 -6.07 19.63
CA ALA A 604 -23.58 -4.72 19.04
C ALA A 604 -24.94 -4.31 18.45
N LEU A 605 -25.80 -5.26 18.10
CA LEU A 605 -27.14 -5.02 17.53
C LEU A 605 -28.23 -4.83 18.58
N SER A 606 -28.01 -5.37 19.78
CA SER A 606 -28.88 -5.25 20.96
C SER A 606 -29.09 -3.78 21.34
#